data_AF-A0A1V3XZ17-F1
#
_entry.id   AF-A0A1V3XZ17-F1
#
_cell.length_a   1.000
_cell.length_b   1.000
_cell.length_c   1.000
_cell.angle_alpha   90.00
_cell.angle_beta   90.00
_cell.angle_gamma   90.00
#
_symmetry.space_group_name_H-M   'P 1'
#
loop_
_entity.id
_entity.type
_entity.pdbx_description
1 polymer ?
#
loop_
_entity_poly.entity_id
_entity_poly.type
_entity_poly.pdbx_seq_one_letter_code
_entity_poly.pdbx_strand_id
1 'polypeptide(L)'
;MHPAVLDAVLHALGLAIETTETMLPFCWRGVSLHAGGAGRVRARLASAGADAISVEIADAEGLPVLTVGALVTRATTAEQLRAAVNAAGRGPDQGPLEVVWSPIPLNHNSIEDSDEPAVLSALSWEDYCAADAGTPAGANGNGAGAGDAAVVVWECGSVGADAVGSTYAATHAGLQVLQSWLGTDRAGTLVVLTRGAVGLPGEDVSDLAAAAVWGLVRSAQAEQPGRIVLVDADAPVDAVALAAVGEPQLVVRGGVVHNARLARRRRCWRCPPKRRGGWPPVAAGPWRIW
;
A
#
# COMPACT_ATOMS: atom_id res chain seq x y z
N MET A 1 2.93 13.17 28.89
CA MET A 1 1.58 12.87 29.41
C MET A 1 1.12 11.53 28.85
N HIS A 2 0.68 10.58 29.69
CA HIS A 2 0.14 9.31 29.18
C HIS A 2 -1.31 9.51 28.67
N PRO A 3 -1.68 9.03 27.47
CA PRO A 3 -3.02 9.27 26.91
C PRO A 3 -4.16 8.83 27.83
N ALA A 4 -4.04 7.67 28.49
CA ALA A 4 -5.07 7.20 29.42
C ALA A 4 -5.26 8.09 30.67
N VAL A 5 -4.22 8.82 31.12
CA VAL A 5 -4.36 9.74 32.25
C VAL A 5 -5.09 11.01 31.79
N LEU A 6 -4.80 11.48 30.57
CA LEU A 6 -5.51 12.61 29.98
C LEU A 6 -6.99 12.24 29.76
N ASP A 7 -7.24 11.06 29.20
CA ASP A 7 -8.58 10.50 29.00
C ASP A 7 -9.37 10.39 30.32
N ALA A 8 -8.73 9.93 31.40
CA ALA A 8 -9.33 9.90 32.72
C ALA A 8 -9.71 11.29 33.26
N VAL A 9 -8.92 12.32 32.96
CA VAL A 9 -9.29 13.72 33.26
C VAL A 9 -10.50 14.16 32.44
N LEU A 10 -10.58 13.75 31.17
CA LEU A 10 -11.70 14.09 30.29
C LEU A 10 -13.01 13.40 30.68
N HIS A 11 -12.98 12.26 31.38
CA HIS A 11 -14.19 11.68 31.96
C HIS A 11 -14.91 12.62 32.94
N ALA A 12 -14.19 13.58 33.56
CA ALA A 12 -14.81 14.60 34.40
C ALA A 12 -15.60 15.65 33.61
N LEU A 13 -15.49 15.72 32.27
CA LEU A 13 -16.29 16.62 31.44
C LEU A 13 -17.79 16.38 31.62
N GLY A 14 -18.21 15.12 31.81
CA GLY A 14 -19.61 14.77 32.05
C GLY A 14 -20.17 15.31 33.38
N LEU A 15 -19.30 15.78 34.29
CA LEU A 15 -19.69 16.47 35.53
C LEU A 15 -19.63 17.99 35.38
N ALA A 16 -18.80 18.51 34.45
CA ALA A 16 -18.58 19.93 34.26
C ALA A 16 -19.53 20.57 33.23
N ILE A 17 -20.10 19.76 32.33
CA ILE A 17 -21.06 20.22 31.32
C ILE A 17 -22.45 19.76 31.75
N GLU A 18 -23.33 20.72 32.06
CA GLU A 18 -24.74 20.46 32.35
C GLU A 18 -25.52 20.24 31.04
N THR A 19 -25.42 19.02 30.49
CA THR A 19 -26.17 18.62 29.30
C THR A 19 -26.59 17.15 29.39
N THR A 20 -27.72 16.83 28.77
CA THR A 20 -28.22 15.45 28.62
C THR A 20 -27.64 14.74 27.40
N GLU A 21 -26.96 15.47 26.51
CA GLU A 21 -26.34 14.92 25.31
C GLU A 21 -24.91 14.44 25.58
N THR A 22 -24.47 13.42 24.84
CA THR A 22 -23.07 12.95 24.95
C THR A 22 -22.16 13.96 24.26
N MET A 23 -21.33 14.65 25.03
CA MET A 23 -20.36 15.61 24.52
C MET A 23 -19.01 14.94 24.25
N LEU A 24 -18.50 15.09 23.04
CA LEU A 24 -17.19 14.56 22.66
C LEU A 24 -16.20 15.70 22.39
N PRO A 25 -14.92 15.55 22.80
CA PRO A 25 -13.84 16.42 22.37
C PRO A 25 -13.78 16.53 20.84
N PHE A 26 -13.80 17.76 20.31
CA PHE A 26 -13.74 18.04 18.87
C PHE A 26 -12.46 18.79 18.48
N CYS A 27 -12.09 19.83 19.22
CA CYS A 27 -10.93 20.67 18.88
C CYS A 27 -10.18 21.12 20.14
N TRP A 28 -8.85 21.07 20.09
CA TRP A 28 -7.96 21.49 21.18
C TRP A 28 -7.22 22.76 20.76
N ARG A 29 -7.21 23.79 21.62
CA ARG A 29 -6.51 25.06 21.39
C ARG A 29 -5.69 25.46 22.60
N GLY A 30 -4.51 26.04 22.34
CA GLY A 30 -3.60 26.49 23.39
C GLY A 30 -3.13 25.34 24.29
N VAL A 31 -2.68 24.24 23.68
CA VAL A 31 -2.15 23.07 24.41
C VAL A 31 -0.66 23.29 24.69
N SER A 32 -0.29 23.25 25.96
CA SER A 32 1.11 23.34 26.41
C SER A 32 1.41 22.24 27.40
N LEU A 33 2.45 21.45 27.15
CA LEU A 33 3.00 20.47 28.08
C LEU A 33 4.18 21.09 28.82
N HIS A 34 4.12 21.12 30.15
CA HIS A 34 5.10 21.80 30.99
C HIS A 34 6.07 20.82 31.67
N ALA A 35 5.60 19.62 32.02
CA ALA A 35 6.38 18.61 32.72
C ALA A 35 5.96 17.17 32.36
N GLY A 36 6.81 16.19 32.69
CA GLY A 36 6.55 14.77 32.51
C GLY A 36 6.98 13.96 33.74
N GLY A 37 6.55 12.70 33.82
CA GLY A 37 6.96 11.77 34.90
C GLY A 37 6.18 11.87 36.20
N ALA A 38 5.15 12.73 36.30
CA ALA A 38 4.29 12.82 37.48
C ALA A 38 3.56 11.48 37.74
N GLY A 39 3.78 10.88 38.90
CA GLY A 39 3.12 9.63 39.32
C GLY A 39 1.66 9.81 39.75
N ARG A 40 1.25 11.06 40.04
CA ARG A 40 -0.12 11.48 40.36
C ARG A 40 -0.33 12.90 39.82
N VAL A 41 -1.57 13.19 39.42
CA VAL A 41 -1.95 14.52 38.92
C VAL A 41 -3.27 14.98 39.54
N ARG A 42 -3.47 16.29 39.57
CA ARG A 42 -4.75 16.95 39.83
C ARG A 42 -5.16 17.73 38.59
N ALA A 43 -6.45 17.74 38.28
CA ALA A 43 -6.96 18.49 37.15
C ALA A 43 -8.02 19.49 37.59
N ARG A 44 -8.00 20.66 36.97
CA ARG A 44 -9.04 21.68 37.06
C ARG A 44 -9.66 21.85 35.67
N LEU A 45 -10.98 21.77 35.63
CA LEU A 45 -11.77 22.06 34.45
C LEU A 45 -12.58 23.32 34.74
N ALA A 46 -12.56 24.29 33.83
CA ALA A 46 -13.36 25.50 33.94
C ALA A 46 -13.99 25.86 32.60
N SER A 47 -15.17 26.49 32.61
CA SER A 47 -15.78 26.99 31.38
C SER A 47 -14.87 28.03 30.72
N ALA A 48 -14.66 27.88 29.41
CA ALA A 48 -13.91 28.78 28.55
C ALA A 48 -14.77 29.33 27.39
N GLY A 49 -16.09 29.27 27.53
CA GLY A 49 -17.09 29.63 26.52
C GLY A 49 -18.31 28.70 26.56
N ALA A 50 -19.27 28.92 25.66
CA ALA A 50 -20.51 28.12 25.60
C ALA A 50 -20.24 26.63 25.32
N ASP A 51 -19.31 26.33 24.40
CA ASP A 51 -19.00 24.97 23.95
C ASP A 51 -17.54 24.56 24.25
N ALA A 52 -16.88 25.26 25.19
CA ALA A 52 -15.45 25.09 25.43
C ALA A 52 -15.09 25.06 26.91
N ILE A 53 -14.11 24.21 27.25
CA ILE A 53 -13.58 24.05 28.61
C ILE A 53 -12.07 24.24 28.60
N SER A 54 -11.52 24.99 29.57
CA SER A 54 -10.08 24.99 29.83
C SER A 54 -9.70 23.83 30.74
N VAL A 55 -8.54 23.23 30.49
CA VAL A 55 -8.02 22.11 31.29
C VAL A 55 -6.64 22.48 31.81
N GLU A 56 -6.49 22.46 33.11
CA GLU A 56 -5.20 22.63 33.79
C GLU A 56 -4.89 21.36 34.58
N ILE A 57 -3.74 20.75 34.32
CA ILE A 57 -3.25 19.57 35.03
C ILE A 57 -1.98 19.96 35.76
N ALA A 58 -1.93 19.68 37.06
CA ALA A 58 -0.78 19.89 37.93
C ALA A 58 -0.37 18.58 38.62
N ASP A 59 0.86 18.50 39.11
CA ASP A 59 1.35 17.38 39.91
C ASP A 59 0.86 17.44 41.38
N ALA A 60 1.45 16.64 42.26
CA ALA A 60 1.06 16.58 43.67
C ALA A 60 1.48 17.85 44.45
N GLU A 61 2.56 18.48 44.01
CA GLU A 61 3.16 19.71 44.53
C GLU A 61 2.46 20.97 43.98
N GLY A 62 1.59 20.81 42.96
CA GLY A 62 0.84 21.89 42.34
C GLY A 62 1.57 22.57 41.19
N LEU A 63 2.69 22.01 40.72
CA LEU A 63 3.40 22.51 39.55
C LEU A 63 2.67 22.10 38.26
N PRO A 64 2.62 22.97 37.24
CA PRO A 64 1.89 22.68 36.02
C PRO A 64 2.53 21.52 35.24
N VAL A 65 1.68 20.62 34.76
CA VAL A 65 2.02 19.46 33.91
C VAL A 65 1.50 19.66 32.49
N LEU A 66 0.23 20.04 32.33
CA LEU A 66 -0.41 20.30 31.04
C LEU A 66 -1.42 21.45 31.17
N THR A 67 -1.46 22.36 30.21
CA THR A 67 -2.52 23.36 30.08
C THR A 67 -3.17 23.24 28.71
N VAL A 68 -4.49 23.43 28.66
CA VAL A 68 -5.30 23.53 27.45
C VAL A 68 -6.17 24.76 27.60
N GLY A 69 -5.91 25.77 26.77
CA GLY A 69 -6.67 27.02 26.81
C GLY A 69 -8.14 26.85 26.45
N ALA A 70 -8.45 26.02 25.45
CA ALA A 70 -9.83 25.68 25.10
C ALA A 70 -9.94 24.30 24.44
N LEU A 71 -10.72 23.42 25.08
CA LEU A 71 -11.21 22.16 24.54
C LEU A 71 -12.65 22.36 24.08
N VAL A 72 -12.86 22.45 22.77
CA VAL A 72 -14.19 22.54 22.17
C VAL A 72 -14.83 21.17 22.17
N THR A 73 -16.04 21.07 22.70
CA THR A 73 -16.84 19.85 22.73
C THR A 73 -18.04 19.97 21.81
N ARG A 74 -18.48 18.87 21.21
CA ARG A 74 -19.69 18.82 20.39
C ARG A 74 -20.60 17.70 20.84
N ALA A 75 -21.91 17.97 20.79
CA ALA A 75 -22.92 16.96 21.01
C ALA A 75 -22.86 15.89 19.93
N THR A 76 -23.00 14.64 20.35
CA THR A 76 -23.16 13.49 19.47
C THR A 76 -24.39 12.71 19.92
N THR A 77 -25.31 12.48 18.99
CA THR A 77 -26.53 11.73 19.31
C THR A 77 -26.24 10.24 19.41
N ALA A 78 -27.10 9.51 20.13
CA ALA A 78 -27.01 8.05 20.20
C ALA A 78 -27.17 7.41 18.81
N GLU A 79 -27.97 8.00 17.93
CA GLU A 79 -28.17 7.56 16.54
C GLU A 79 -26.89 7.75 15.71
N GLN A 80 -26.20 8.89 15.85
CA GLN A 80 -24.92 9.13 15.18
C GLN A 80 -23.84 8.17 15.66
N LEU A 81 -23.76 7.92 16.97
CA LEU A 81 -22.82 6.95 17.52
C LEU A 81 -23.15 5.52 17.05
N ARG A 82 -24.42 5.11 17.09
CA ARG A 82 -24.86 3.80 16.56
C ARG A 82 -24.60 3.69 15.07
N ALA A 83 -24.82 4.74 14.28
CA ALA A 83 -24.53 4.75 12.86
C ALA A 83 -23.02 4.59 12.59
N ALA A 84 -22.16 5.26 13.36
CA ALA A 84 -20.71 5.12 13.27
C ALA A 84 -20.22 3.73 13.70
N VAL A 85 -20.74 3.18 14.81
CA VAL A 85 -20.43 1.81 15.25
C VAL A 85 -20.93 0.78 14.25
N ASN A 86 -22.12 0.98 13.69
CA ASN A 86 -22.65 0.13 12.63
C ASN A 86 -21.84 0.28 11.34
N ALA A 87 -21.37 1.47 10.97
CA ALA A 87 -20.46 1.65 9.83
C ALA A 87 -19.11 0.96 10.06
N ALA A 88 -18.55 1.08 11.27
CA ALA A 88 -17.31 0.41 11.66
C ALA A 88 -17.46 -1.12 11.83
N GLY A 89 -18.67 -1.58 12.13
CA GLY A 89 -19.07 -2.97 12.36
C GLY A 89 -19.86 -3.61 11.20
N ARG A 90 -20.04 -2.94 10.06
CA ARG A 90 -20.84 -3.45 8.93
C ARG A 90 -20.03 -4.46 8.13
N GLY A 91 -20.35 -5.75 8.35
CA GLY A 91 -20.14 -6.89 7.45
C GLY A 91 -18.68 -7.30 7.20
N PRO A 92 -18.41 -8.59 6.92
CA PRO A 92 -17.08 -9.02 6.50
C PRO A 92 -16.61 -8.33 5.20
N ASP A 93 -17.52 -7.69 4.45
CA ASP A 93 -17.33 -7.26 3.05
C ASP A 93 -16.66 -5.91 2.80
N GLN A 94 -16.36 -5.12 3.84
CA GLN A 94 -15.73 -3.80 3.67
C GLN A 94 -14.48 -3.59 4.52
N GLY A 95 -13.77 -4.67 4.86
CA GLY A 95 -12.45 -4.60 5.48
C GLY A 95 -11.36 -4.17 4.49
N PRO A 96 -10.23 -3.63 4.96
CA PRO A 96 -9.09 -3.32 4.10
C PRO A 96 -8.66 -4.57 3.33
N LEU A 97 -8.41 -4.39 2.03
CA LEU A 97 -7.85 -5.41 1.16
C LEU A 97 -6.33 -5.30 1.17
N GLU A 98 -5.68 -6.45 1.00
CA GLU A 98 -4.25 -6.53 0.76
C GLU A 98 -3.99 -7.43 -0.45
N VAL A 99 -2.87 -7.18 -1.13
CA VAL A 99 -2.39 -8.09 -2.17
C VAL A 99 -1.67 -9.24 -1.48
N VAL A 100 -2.12 -10.46 -1.75
CA VAL A 100 -1.48 -11.69 -1.30
C VAL A 100 -0.75 -12.31 -2.47
N TRP A 101 0.54 -12.53 -2.28
CA TRP A 101 1.41 -13.23 -3.22
C TRP A 101 1.48 -14.71 -2.85
N SER A 102 0.98 -15.59 -3.70
CA SER A 102 0.98 -17.04 -3.45
C SER A 102 1.89 -17.76 -4.45
N PRO A 103 2.74 -18.71 -4.02
CA PRO A 103 3.61 -19.44 -4.93
C PRO A 103 2.80 -20.30 -5.90
N ILE A 104 3.24 -20.36 -7.15
CA ILE A 104 2.68 -21.19 -8.19
C ILE A 104 3.74 -22.22 -8.61
N PRO A 105 3.43 -23.52 -8.61
CA PRO A 105 4.33 -24.51 -9.19
C PRO A 105 4.39 -24.31 -10.70
N LEU A 106 5.58 -24.04 -11.23
CA LEU A 106 5.82 -24.13 -12.67
C LEU A 106 6.19 -25.57 -13.00
N ASN A 107 5.40 -26.22 -13.85
CA ASN A 107 5.76 -27.52 -14.38
C ASN A 107 6.87 -27.32 -15.41
N HIS A 108 8.13 -27.54 -15.02
CA HIS A 108 9.26 -27.45 -15.95
C HIS A 108 9.34 -28.61 -16.96
N ASN A 109 8.37 -29.52 -16.97
CA ASN A 109 8.39 -30.73 -17.78
C ASN A 109 7.71 -30.51 -19.13
N SER A 110 8.47 -30.11 -20.13
CA SER A 110 8.35 -30.61 -21.51
C SER A 110 9.49 -30.08 -22.39
N ILE A 111 10.71 -30.56 -22.12
CA ILE A 111 11.77 -30.69 -23.13
C ILE A 111 12.33 -32.10 -23.01
N GLU A 112 11.52 -33.08 -23.37
CA GLU A 112 11.98 -34.41 -23.78
C GLU A 112 10.77 -35.02 -24.52
N ASP A 113 10.96 -35.25 -25.82
CA ASP A 113 10.04 -35.95 -26.75
C ASP A 113 8.88 -35.16 -27.40
N SER A 114 9.21 -34.18 -28.25
CA SER A 114 8.42 -33.92 -29.47
C SER A 114 9.28 -33.29 -30.56
N ASP A 115 9.39 -33.96 -31.70
CA ASP A 115 10.06 -33.50 -32.91
C ASP A 115 9.50 -32.13 -33.36
N GLU A 116 10.42 -31.14 -33.46
CA GLU A 116 10.24 -29.72 -33.84
C GLU A 116 9.46 -28.82 -32.84
N PRO A 117 10.14 -28.16 -31.89
CA PRO A 117 9.52 -27.10 -31.10
C PRO A 117 9.45 -25.82 -31.95
N ALA A 118 8.24 -25.29 -32.15
CA ALA A 118 8.10 -23.88 -32.49
C ALA A 118 8.66 -23.06 -31.33
N VAL A 119 9.93 -22.67 -31.42
CA VAL A 119 10.61 -21.85 -30.41
C VAL A 119 9.93 -20.49 -30.42
N LEU A 120 8.96 -20.28 -29.53
CA LEU A 120 8.41 -18.95 -29.32
C LEU A 120 9.57 -18.06 -28.86
N SER A 121 9.98 -17.12 -29.71
CA SER A 121 11.09 -16.21 -29.41
C SER A 121 10.56 -14.99 -28.66
N ALA A 122 11.12 -14.71 -27.48
CA ALA A 122 11.01 -13.39 -26.88
C ALA A 122 11.96 -12.42 -27.58
N LEU A 123 11.50 -11.19 -27.83
CA LEU A 123 12.33 -10.09 -28.32
C LEU A 123 12.44 -9.00 -27.26
N SER A 124 13.60 -8.35 -27.17
CA SER A 124 13.72 -7.13 -26.38
C SER A 124 12.90 -6.00 -27.03
N TRP A 125 12.49 -5.02 -26.23
CA TRP A 125 11.78 -3.85 -26.73
C TRP A 125 12.63 -3.06 -27.74
N GLU A 126 13.95 -2.94 -27.51
CA GLU A 126 14.83 -2.25 -28.46
C GLU A 126 14.89 -2.96 -29.82
N ASP A 127 15.07 -4.28 -29.81
CA ASP A 127 15.13 -5.09 -31.04
C ASP A 127 13.79 -5.06 -31.78
N TYR A 128 12.68 -5.12 -31.03
CA TYR A 128 11.34 -4.97 -31.58
C TYR A 128 11.18 -3.63 -32.33
N CYS A 129 11.56 -2.52 -31.70
CA CYS A 129 11.49 -1.19 -32.32
C CYS A 129 12.42 -1.05 -33.53
N ALA A 130 13.63 -1.63 -33.47
CA ALA A 130 14.59 -1.58 -34.57
C ALA A 130 14.08 -2.33 -35.80
N ALA A 131 13.41 -3.47 -35.60
CA ALA A 131 12.86 -4.26 -36.69
C ALA A 131 11.59 -3.63 -37.30
N ASP A 132 10.77 -2.93 -36.51
CA ASP A 132 9.63 -2.15 -37.00
C ASP A 132 10.08 -0.96 -37.86
N ALA A 133 11.15 -0.27 -37.45
CA ALA A 133 11.73 0.84 -38.21
C ALA A 133 12.39 0.41 -39.54
N GLY A 134 12.77 -0.87 -39.67
CA GLY A 134 13.51 -1.43 -40.81
C GLY A 134 12.67 -1.92 -41.99
N THR A 135 11.33 -1.88 -41.91
CA THR A 135 10.44 -2.43 -42.95
C THR A 135 9.82 -1.30 -43.79
N PRO A 136 10.28 -1.02 -45.02
CA PRO A 136 9.52 -0.17 -45.93
C PRO A 136 8.21 -0.86 -46.28
N ALA A 137 7.08 -0.16 -46.15
CA ALA A 137 5.76 -0.64 -46.53
C ALA A 137 5.68 -0.93 -48.04
N GLY A 138 6.13 -2.11 -48.45
CA GLY A 138 6.03 -2.59 -49.83
C GLY A 138 7.17 -3.48 -50.27
N ALA A 139 7.14 -4.76 -49.89
CA ALA A 139 7.67 -5.88 -50.69
C ALA A 139 7.29 -7.25 -50.07
N ASN A 140 6.21 -7.82 -50.59
CA ASN A 140 6.02 -9.23 -50.94
C ASN A 140 6.65 -10.31 -50.03
N GLY A 141 5.83 -10.83 -49.11
CA GLY A 141 5.54 -12.27 -48.93
C GLY A 141 6.69 -13.26 -48.79
N ASN A 142 7.18 -13.42 -47.56
CA ASN A 142 7.59 -14.68 -46.87
C ASN A 142 8.72 -14.43 -45.84
N GLY A 143 8.44 -13.66 -44.79
CA GLY A 143 9.34 -13.53 -43.66
C GLY A 143 8.53 -13.11 -42.44
N ALA A 144 8.68 -13.83 -41.33
CA ALA A 144 8.11 -13.46 -40.05
C ALA A 144 8.62 -12.05 -39.69
N GLY A 145 7.79 -11.04 -39.93
CA GLY A 145 8.09 -9.67 -39.53
C GLY A 145 8.06 -9.58 -38.01
N ALA A 146 8.72 -8.58 -37.43
CA ALA A 146 8.71 -8.31 -35.99
C ALA A 146 7.31 -8.21 -35.37
N GLY A 147 6.28 -7.97 -36.20
CA GLY A 147 4.87 -8.00 -35.82
C GLY A 147 4.30 -9.38 -35.45
N ASP A 148 5.07 -10.47 -35.57
CA ASP A 148 4.66 -11.84 -35.21
C ASP A 148 5.34 -12.35 -33.91
N ALA A 149 6.12 -11.49 -33.24
CA ALA A 149 6.72 -11.85 -31.96
C ALA A 149 5.64 -12.05 -30.90
N ALA A 150 5.46 -13.29 -30.46
CA ALA A 150 4.45 -13.65 -29.46
C ALA A 150 4.70 -12.96 -28.10
N VAL A 151 5.97 -12.71 -27.75
CA VAL A 151 6.37 -12.07 -26.50
C VAL A 151 7.42 -10.99 -26.75
N VAL A 152 7.15 -9.78 -26.29
CA VAL A 152 8.11 -8.65 -26.30
C VAL A 152 8.39 -8.22 -24.87
N VAL A 153 9.66 -8.02 -24.53
CA VAL A 153 10.10 -7.74 -23.17
C VAL A 153 10.63 -6.31 -23.10
N TRP A 154 10.02 -5.50 -22.24
CA TRP A 154 10.58 -4.22 -21.84
C TRP A 154 11.09 -4.31 -20.41
N GLU A 155 12.40 -4.14 -20.22
CA GLU A 155 12.99 -4.03 -18.89
C GLU A 155 12.97 -2.56 -18.44
N CYS A 156 12.26 -2.28 -17.36
CA CYS A 156 12.26 -0.98 -16.73
C CYS A 156 13.64 -0.74 -16.11
N GLY A 157 14.40 0.19 -16.68
CA GLY A 157 15.70 0.58 -16.13
C GLY A 157 15.58 1.14 -14.72
N SER A 158 16.48 0.72 -13.82
CA SER A 158 16.65 1.34 -12.51
C SER A 158 17.38 2.67 -12.67
N VAL A 159 16.81 3.76 -12.16
CA VAL A 159 17.42 5.10 -12.27
C VAL A 159 17.74 5.63 -10.87
N GLY A 160 18.93 6.25 -10.76
CA GLY A 160 19.71 6.42 -9.52
C GLY A 160 19.20 7.40 -8.46
N ALA A 161 20.13 7.99 -7.69
CA ALA A 161 19.89 8.61 -6.37
C ALA A 161 18.80 9.72 -6.30
N ASP A 162 18.41 10.32 -7.43
CA ASP A 162 17.26 11.22 -7.49
C ASP A 162 15.97 10.41 -7.71
N ALA A 163 15.28 10.09 -6.62
CA ALA A 163 14.04 9.31 -6.68
C ALA A 163 12.93 10.00 -7.51
N VAL A 164 12.86 11.34 -7.51
CA VAL A 164 11.78 12.07 -8.20
C VAL A 164 12.05 12.09 -9.70
N GLY A 165 13.25 12.50 -10.12
CA GLY A 165 13.64 12.51 -11.53
C GLY A 165 13.56 11.11 -12.15
N SER A 166 14.01 10.09 -11.41
CA SER A 166 13.93 8.68 -11.81
C SER A 166 12.49 8.20 -12.01
N THR A 167 11.58 8.57 -11.10
CA THR A 167 10.16 8.23 -11.21
C THR A 167 9.53 8.85 -12.45
N TYR A 168 9.79 10.14 -12.71
CA TYR A 168 9.27 10.83 -13.89
C TYR A 168 9.80 10.20 -15.19
N ALA A 169 11.11 9.94 -15.26
CA ALA A 169 11.73 9.32 -16.43
C ALA A 169 11.18 7.92 -16.70
N ALA A 170 11.12 7.05 -15.68
CA ALA A 170 10.64 5.67 -15.81
C ALA A 170 9.16 5.62 -16.22
N THR A 171 8.30 6.44 -15.60
CA THR A 171 6.88 6.50 -15.96
C THR A 171 6.65 7.08 -17.36
N HIS A 172 7.45 8.06 -17.79
CA HIS A 172 7.36 8.60 -19.15
C HIS A 172 7.80 7.58 -20.19
N ALA A 173 8.90 6.85 -19.95
CA ALA A 173 9.35 5.76 -20.80
C ALA A 173 8.30 4.63 -20.86
N GLY A 174 7.77 4.20 -19.72
CA GLY A 174 6.71 3.20 -19.65
C GLY A 174 5.43 3.62 -20.39
N LEU A 175 5.04 4.90 -20.30
CA LEU A 175 3.90 5.43 -21.05
C LEU A 175 4.13 5.37 -22.56
N GLN A 176 5.33 5.74 -23.03
CA GLN A 176 5.69 5.65 -24.45
C GLN A 176 5.63 4.21 -24.95
N VAL A 177 6.20 3.26 -24.19
CA VAL A 177 6.14 1.82 -24.51
C VAL A 177 4.70 1.34 -24.60
N LEU A 178 3.85 1.66 -23.61
CA LEU A 178 2.45 1.27 -23.59
C LEU A 178 1.65 1.87 -24.76
N GLN A 179 1.86 3.15 -25.07
CA GLN A 179 1.17 3.81 -26.18
C GLN A 179 1.56 3.21 -27.53
N SER A 180 2.85 2.97 -27.76
CA SER A 180 3.33 2.29 -28.97
C SER A 180 2.85 0.84 -29.05
N TRP A 181 2.85 0.12 -27.91
CA TRP A 181 2.38 -1.26 -27.86
C TRP A 181 0.89 -1.38 -28.16
N LEU A 182 0.08 -0.60 -27.46
CA LEU A 182 -1.38 -0.68 -27.52
C LEU A 182 -1.99 0.05 -28.73
N GLY A 183 -1.25 1.00 -29.34
CA GLY A 183 -1.68 1.72 -30.54
C GLY A 183 -1.67 0.89 -31.83
N THR A 184 -1.21 -0.37 -31.77
CA THR A 184 -1.15 -1.30 -32.90
C THR A 184 -2.06 -2.50 -32.65
N ASP A 185 -2.83 -2.89 -33.68
CA ASP A 185 -3.69 -4.07 -33.65
C ASP A 185 -2.84 -5.30 -34.02
N ARG A 186 -2.37 -6.02 -33.01
CA ARG A 186 -1.43 -7.14 -33.14
C ARG A 186 -1.72 -8.24 -32.13
N ALA A 187 -1.37 -9.47 -32.51
CA ALA A 187 -1.27 -10.59 -31.60
C ALA A 187 0.07 -10.50 -30.83
N GLY A 188 0.06 -10.85 -29.54
CA GLY A 188 1.26 -10.90 -28.71
C GLY A 188 1.07 -10.33 -27.31
N THR A 189 2.07 -10.55 -26.46
CA THR A 189 2.09 -10.11 -25.07
C THR A 189 3.32 -9.26 -24.79
N LEU A 190 3.11 -8.08 -24.20
CA LEU A 190 4.19 -7.27 -23.63
C LEU A 190 4.48 -7.73 -22.21
N VAL A 191 5.70 -8.15 -21.94
CA VAL A 191 6.20 -8.42 -20.59
C VAL A 191 6.95 -7.18 -20.10
N VAL A 192 6.44 -6.56 -19.04
CA VAL A 192 7.11 -5.46 -18.35
C VAL A 192 7.90 -6.04 -17.19
N LEU A 193 9.22 -6.08 -17.34
CA LEU A 193 10.15 -6.62 -16.35
C LEU A 193 10.67 -5.50 -15.45
N THR A 194 10.65 -5.75 -14.15
CA THR A 194 11.09 -4.81 -13.11
C THR A 194 11.95 -5.53 -12.07
N ARG A 195 12.72 -4.76 -11.29
CA ARG A 195 13.56 -5.26 -10.20
C ARG A 195 13.28 -4.45 -8.93
N GLY A 196 12.75 -5.10 -7.89
CA GLY A 196 12.52 -4.46 -6.60
C GLY A 196 11.39 -3.43 -6.58
N ALA A 197 10.48 -3.48 -7.54
CA ALA A 197 9.29 -2.64 -7.63
C ALA A 197 8.18 -3.07 -6.66
N VAL A 198 8.24 -4.33 -6.20
CA VAL A 198 7.24 -4.94 -5.32
C VAL A 198 7.95 -5.74 -4.23
N GLY A 199 7.57 -5.55 -2.97
CA GLY A 199 8.04 -6.38 -1.85
C GLY A 199 7.08 -7.53 -1.57
N LEU A 200 7.61 -8.74 -1.34
CA LEU A 200 6.86 -9.80 -0.67
C LEU A 200 6.64 -9.48 0.83
N PRO A 201 5.79 -10.23 1.56
CA PRO A 201 5.58 -9.99 2.98
C PRO A 201 6.89 -9.98 3.79
N GLY A 202 7.24 -8.82 4.35
CA GLY A 202 8.46 -8.61 5.12
C GLY A 202 9.64 -8.04 4.32
N GLU A 203 9.45 -7.77 3.03
CA GLU A 203 10.43 -7.10 2.17
C GLU A 203 10.04 -5.62 1.96
N ASP A 204 11.06 -4.77 1.83
CA ASP A 204 10.89 -3.38 1.43
C ASP A 204 10.94 -3.25 -0.10
N VAL A 205 10.24 -2.24 -0.63
CA VAL A 205 10.35 -1.85 -2.04
C VAL A 205 11.66 -1.06 -2.22
N SER A 206 12.56 -1.55 -3.07
CA SER A 206 13.87 -0.92 -3.30
C SER A 206 13.90 0.01 -4.50
N ASP A 207 12.98 -0.16 -5.47
CA ASP A 207 12.87 0.71 -6.65
C ASP A 207 11.49 1.37 -6.73
N LEU A 208 11.42 2.62 -6.25
CA LEU A 208 10.19 3.41 -6.26
C LEU A 208 9.76 3.85 -7.66
N ALA A 209 10.70 4.04 -8.58
CA ALA A 209 10.40 4.42 -9.95
C ALA A 209 9.72 3.27 -10.68
N ALA A 210 10.25 2.05 -10.54
CA ALA A 210 9.62 0.84 -11.05
C ALA A 210 8.27 0.55 -10.37
N ALA A 211 8.12 0.85 -9.07
CA ALA A 211 6.84 0.74 -8.37
C ALA A 211 5.76 1.69 -8.96
N ALA A 212 6.15 2.89 -9.39
CA ALA A 212 5.24 3.81 -10.08
C ALA A 212 4.84 3.29 -11.46
N VAL A 213 5.78 2.68 -12.20
CA VAL A 213 5.50 1.99 -13.47
C VAL A 213 4.49 0.85 -13.28
N TRP A 214 4.59 0.07 -12.20
CA TRP A 214 3.57 -0.93 -11.84
C TRP A 214 2.16 -0.32 -11.70
N GLY A 215 2.05 0.85 -11.10
CA GLY A 215 0.78 1.59 -11.01
C GLY A 215 0.21 1.94 -12.38
N LEU A 216 1.03 2.51 -13.26
CA LEU A 216 0.67 2.87 -14.63
C LEU A 216 0.21 1.65 -15.45
N VAL A 217 1.01 0.58 -15.43
CA VAL A 217 0.75 -0.63 -16.21
C VAL A 217 -0.50 -1.35 -15.72
N ARG A 218 -0.78 -1.36 -14.41
CA ARG A 218 -2.04 -1.91 -13.88
C ARG A 218 -3.28 -1.20 -14.43
N SER A 219 -3.22 0.11 -14.65
CA SER A 219 -4.31 0.83 -15.32
C SER A 219 -4.47 0.37 -16.77
N ALA A 220 -3.37 0.22 -17.51
CA ALA A 220 -3.40 -0.29 -18.88
C ALA A 220 -3.92 -1.74 -18.97
N GLN A 221 -3.58 -2.60 -18.01
CA GLN A 221 -4.12 -3.97 -17.92
C GLN A 221 -5.65 -4.00 -17.73
N ALA A 222 -6.20 -3.04 -16.97
CA ALA A 222 -7.64 -2.94 -16.77
C ALA A 222 -8.37 -2.53 -18.05
N GLU A 223 -7.74 -1.70 -18.89
CA GLU A 223 -8.30 -1.27 -20.18
C GLU A 223 -8.13 -2.33 -21.28
N GLN A 224 -7.02 -3.08 -21.26
CA GLN A 224 -6.65 -4.06 -22.30
C GLN A 224 -6.21 -5.40 -21.68
N PRO A 225 -7.15 -6.21 -21.14
CA PRO A 225 -6.81 -7.47 -20.46
C PRO A 225 -6.09 -8.47 -21.37
N GLY A 226 -5.12 -9.21 -20.81
CA GLY A 226 -4.40 -10.28 -21.51
C GLY A 226 -3.29 -9.83 -22.47
N ARG A 227 -3.09 -8.52 -22.66
CA ARG A 227 -2.05 -8.00 -23.57
C ARG A 227 -0.72 -7.66 -22.89
N ILE A 228 -0.72 -7.51 -21.57
CA ILE A 228 0.44 -7.07 -20.80
C ILE A 228 0.59 -7.92 -19.54
N VAL A 229 1.80 -8.39 -19.27
CA VAL A 229 2.17 -9.13 -18.05
C VAL A 229 3.22 -8.31 -17.28
N LEU A 230 2.96 -8.06 -16.00
CA LEU A 230 3.91 -7.44 -15.08
C LEU A 230 4.72 -8.52 -14.37
N VAL A 231 6.05 -8.39 -14.40
CA VAL A 231 6.97 -9.29 -13.71
C VAL A 231 7.95 -8.47 -12.90
N ASP A 232 8.05 -8.75 -11.60
CA ASP A 232 9.15 -8.26 -10.77
C ASP A 232 10.04 -9.42 -10.34
N ALA A 233 11.30 -9.42 -10.74
CA ALA A 233 12.21 -10.55 -10.57
C ALA A 233 13.54 -10.12 -9.94
N ASP A 234 14.11 -10.96 -9.08
CA ASP A 234 15.42 -10.74 -8.45
C ASP A 234 16.61 -11.22 -9.30
N ALA A 235 16.35 -12.07 -10.29
CA ALA A 235 17.34 -12.62 -11.23
C ALA A 235 16.79 -12.64 -12.67
N PRO A 236 17.61 -12.90 -13.70
CA PRO A 236 17.13 -13.12 -15.07
C PRO A 236 16.09 -14.26 -15.12
N VAL A 237 15.05 -14.09 -15.94
CA VAL A 237 13.91 -15.02 -16.05
C VAL A 237 13.57 -15.32 -17.50
N ASP A 238 12.92 -16.46 -17.73
CA ASP A 238 12.31 -16.81 -19.02
C ASP A 238 10.96 -16.10 -19.17
N ALA A 239 10.94 -15.00 -19.92
CA ALA A 239 9.73 -14.21 -20.15
C ALA A 239 8.64 -14.98 -20.94
N VAL A 240 9.03 -15.94 -21.80
CA VAL A 240 8.07 -16.75 -22.57
C VAL A 240 7.33 -17.69 -21.63
N ALA A 241 8.08 -18.40 -20.77
CA ALA A 241 7.50 -19.27 -19.77
C ALA A 241 6.57 -18.49 -18.81
N LEU A 242 6.96 -17.29 -18.38
CA LEU A 242 6.14 -16.45 -17.50
C LEU A 242 4.88 -15.91 -18.17
N ALA A 243 4.95 -15.50 -19.44
CA ALA A 243 3.78 -15.07 -20.20
C ALA A 243 2.76 -16.23 -20.37
N ALA A 244 3.25 -17.46 -20.56
CA ALA A 244 2.43 -18.66 -20.71
C ALA A 244 1.69 -19.08 -19.43
N VAL A 245 2.07 -18.56 -18.24
CA VAL A 245 1.36 -18.83 -16.97
C VAL A 245 -0.08 -18.31 -17.01
N GLY A 246 -0.36 -17.29 -17.83
CA GLY A 246 -1.71 -16.70 -17.95
C GLY A 246 -2.09 -15.80 -16.77
N GLU A 247 -1.11 -15.38 -15.98
CA GLU A 247 -1.30 -14.47 -14.86
C GLU A 247 -0.87 -13.04 -15.25
N PRO A 248 -1.66 -12.01 -14.95
CA PRO A 248 -1.33 -10.64 -15.35
C PRO A 248 -0.19 -10.04 -14.52
N GLN A 249 0.04 -10.52 -13.30
CA GLN A 249 1.01 -9.94 -12.36
C GLN A 249 1.73 -11.06 -11.61
N LEU A 250 3.06 -11.06 -11.74
CA LEU A 250 3.95 -12.08 -11.21
C LEU A 250 5.12 -11.46 -10.43
N VAL A 251 5.52 -12.14 -9.36
CA VAL A 251 6.77 -11.84 -8.62
C VAL A 251 7.62 -13.10 -8.57
N VAL A 252 8.89 -12.98 -8.94
CA VAL A 252 9.87 -14.08 -8.91
C VAL A 252 10.91 -13.78 -7.85
N ARG A 253 11.07 -14.71 -6.90
CA ARG A 253 12.05 -14.64 -5.81
C ARG A 253 12.72 -15.99 -5.63
N GLY A 254 14.05 -16.04 -5.69
CA GLY A 254 14.81 -17.28 -5.54
C GLY A 254 14.35 -18.40 -6.48
N GLY A 255 13.91 -18.06 -7.69
CA GLY A 255 13.36 -18.99 -8.68
C GLY A 255 11.90 -19.44 -8.44
N VAL A 256 11.24 -18.95 -7.39
CA VAL A 256 9.82 -19.24 -7.11
C VAL A 256 8.94 -18.13 -7.69
N VAL A 257 7.95 -18.52 -8.50
CA VAL A 257 6.98 -17.60 -9.11
C VAL A 257 5.75 -17.47 -8.21
N HIS A 258 5.29 -16.24 -8.02
CA HIS A 258 4.13 -15.92 -7.20
C HIS A 258 3.10 -15.14 -8.02
N ASN A 259 1.80 -15.45 -7.88
CA ASN A 259 0.73 -14.61 -8.44
C ASN A 259 0.15 -13.66 -7.40
N ALA A 260 -0.40 -12.54 -7.89
CA ALA A 260 -1.14 -11.59 -7.07
C ALA A 260 -2.62 -11.96 -6.98
N ARG A 261 -3.18 -11.96 -5.77
CA ARG A 261 -4.63 -11.95 -5.53
C ARG A 261 -4.99 -10.94 -4.45
N LEU A 262 -6.11 -10.24 -4.62
CA LEU A 262 -6.66 -9.41 -3.54
C LEU A 262 -7.34 -10.31 -2.51
N ALA A 263 -6.92 -10.19 -1.26
CA ALA A 263 -7.55 -10.85 -0.13
C ALA A 263 -7.90 -9.84 0.95
N ARG A 264 -8.79 -10.23 1.87
CA ARG A 264 -9.11 -9.40 3.03
C ARG A 264 -8.01 -9.49 4.05
N ARG A 265 -7.53 -8.34 4.50
CA ARG A 265 -6.62 -8.27 5.63
C ARG A 265 -7.37 -8.70 6.89
N ARG A 266 -6.98 -9.83 7.48
CA ARG A 266 -7.57 -10.27 8.76
C ARG A 266 -7.26 -9.19 9.80
N ARG A 267 -8.29 -8.71 10.50
CA ARG A 267 -8.13 -7.74 11.60
C ARG A 267 -7.15 -8.33 12.63
N CYS A 268 -5.91 -7.86 12.61
CA CYS A 268 -4.86 -8.30 13.53
C CYS A 268 -4.87 -7.53 14.85
N TRP A 269 -5.94 -6.79 15.14
CA TRP A 269 -6.19 -6.22 16.45
C TRP A 269 -6.52 -7.34 17.44
N ARG A 270 -5.48 -8.02 17.92
CA ARG A 270 -5.58 -8.90 19.07
C ARG A 270 -5.75 -7.99 20.28
N CYS A 271 -6.99 -7.75 20.68
CA CYS A 271 -7.26 -7.19 22.00
C CYS A 271 -6.54 -8.13 23.00
N PRO A 272 -5.65 -7.61 23.87
CA PRO A 272 -5.02 -8.45 24.88
C PRO A 272 -6.12 -9.22 25.62
N PRO A 273 -5.95 -10.53 25.89
CA PRO A 273 -6.98 -11.30 26.57
C PRO A 273 -7.36 -10.57 27.87
N LYS A 274 -8.67 -10.45 28.14
CA LYS A 274 -9.19 -9.84 29.37
C LYS A 274 -8.56 -10.54 30.59
N ARG A 275 -7.45 -10.01 31.11
CA ARG A 275 -6.93 -10.40 32.42
C ARG A 275 -7.78 -9.68 33.46
N ARG A 276 -8.42 -10.45 34.33
CA ARG A 276 -8.99 -9.94 35.59
C ARG A 276 -7.79 -9.54 36.47
N GLY A 277 -7.40 -8.28 36.40
CA GLY A 277 -6.24 -7.75 37.12
C GLY A 277 -5.56 -6.70 36.27
N GLY A 278 -5.45 -5.49 36.80
CA GLY A 278 -4.87 -4.34 36.12
C GLY A 278 -3.46 -4.59 35.59
N TRP A 279 -3.05 -3.74 34.65
CA TRP A 279 -1.72 -3.79 34.06
C TRP A 279 -0.65 -3.69 35.16
N PRO A 280 0.34 -4.59 35.21
CA PRO A 280 1.48 -4.39 36.09
C PRO A 280 2.23 -3.13 35.67
N PRO A 281 2.81 -2.37 36.61
CA PRO A 281 3.59 -1.19 36.30
C PRO A 281 4.73 -1.56 35.33
N VAL A 282 4.83 -0.83 34.23
CA VAL A 282 5.84 -1.02 33.19
C VAL A 282 7.21 -0.67 33.77
N ALA A 283 8.11 -1.65 33.82
CA ALA A 283 9.52 -1.41 34.09
C ALA A 283 10.08 -0.50 33.00
N ALA A 284 10.87 0.51 33.41
CA ALA A 284 11.42 1.56 32.56
C ALA A 284 12.13 1.01 31.30
N GLY A 285 11.45 1.11 30.16
CA GLY A 285 11.99 0.81 28.83
C GLY A 285 11.20 1.58 27.78
N PRO A 286 11.83 2.03 26.68
CA PRO A 286 11.17 2.81 25.65
C PRO A 286 10.10 1.98 24.94
N TRP A 287 8.96 2.61 24.69
CA TRP A 287 7.82 2.05 23.95
C TRP A 287 8.27 1.57 22.56
N ARG A 288 8.05 0.29 22.25
CA ARG A 288 8.08 -0.21 20.87
C ARG A 288 6.64 -0.42 20.42
N ILE A 289 6.24 0.34 19.41
CA ILE A 289 4.99 0.16 18.70
C ILE A 289 5.27 -0.91 17.63
N TRP A 290 4.50 -1.99 17.66
CA TRP A 290 4.38 -2.96 16.56
C TRP A 290 3.07 -2.67 15.82
#